data_AF-A0A345RC61-F1
#
_entry.id   AF-A0A345RC61-F1
#
_cell.length_a   1.000
_cell.length_b   1.000
_cell.length_c   1.000
_cell.angle_alpha   90.00
_cell.angle_beta   90.00
_cell.angle_gamma   90.00
#
_symmetry.space_group_name_H-M   'P 1'
#
loop_
_entity.id
_entity.type
_entity.pdbx_description
1 polymer ?
#
loop_
_entity_poly.entity_id
_entity_poly.type
_entity_poly.pdbx_seq_one_letter_code
_entity_poly.pdbx_strand_id
1 'polypeptide(L)' 'MPDFLAVESIQSGQGETMEYLTEMGVNPSLMIYSLKTTPEQIYALIEEELTETRITTEVID' A
#
# COMPACT_ATOMS: atom_id res chain seq x y z
N MET A 1 -1.98 -14.20 21.44
CA MET A 1 -0.88 -13.23 21.58
C MET A 1 -1.43 -12.02 22.31
N PRO A 2 -0.71 -11.37 23.24
CA PRO A 2 -1.12 -10.08 23.75
C PRO A 2 -1.30 -9.07 22.60
N ASP A 3 -2.40 -8.33 22.59
CA ASP A 3 -2.77 -7.45 21.46
C ASP A 3 -1.70 -6.38 21.16
N PHE A 4 -0.97 -5.92 22.18
CA PHE A 4 0.09 -4.93 22.01
C PHE A 4 1.29 -5.44 21.19
N LEU A 5 1.64 -6.73 21.32
CA LEU A 5 2.72 -7.33 20.51
C LEU A 5 2.29 -7.49 19.05
N ALA A 6 1.00 -7.76 18.80
CA ALA A 6 0.46 -7.79 17.45
C ALA A 6 0.51 -6.39 16.80
N VAL A 7 0.10 -5.36 17.53
CA VAL A 7 0.11 -3.96 17.07
C VAL A 7 1.53 -3.45 16.77
N GLU A 8 2.52 -3.80 17.59
CA GLU A 8 3.94 -3.51 17.31
C GLU A 8 4.40 -4.18 16.02
N SER A 9 4.17 -5.48 15.88
CA SER A 9 4.57 -6.24 14.68
C SER A 9 3.91 -5.70 13.40
N ILE A 10 2.66 -5.26 13.48
CA ILE A 10 1.97 -4.61 12.37
C ILE A 10 2.67 -3.30 12.02
N GLN A 11 2.89 -2.40 12.99
CA GLN A 11 3.52 -1.10 12.73
C GLN A 11 4.91 -1.24 12.10
N SER A 12 5.74 -2.17 12.58
CA SER A 12 7.06 -2.44 11.98
C SER A 12 6.91 -2.93 10.54
N GLY A 13 6.06 -3.93 10.29
CA GLY A 13 5.85 -4.48 8.95
C GLY A 13 5.28 -3.46 7.96
N GLN A 14 4.44 -2.54 8.42
CA GLN A 14 3.95 -1.42 7.60
C GLN A 14 5.10 -0.48 7.21
N GLY A 15 5.99 -0.15 8.16
CA GLY A 15 7.17 0.68 7.91
C GLY A 15 8.12 0.06 6.89
N GLU A 16 8.45 -1.22 7.04
CA GLU A 16 9.30 -1.97 6.10
C GLU A 16 8.68 -2.01 4.70
N THR A 17 7.36 -2.22 4.59
CA THR A 17 6.66 -2.21 3.31
C THR A 17 6.76 -0.84 2.63
N MET A 18 6.58 0.25 3.39
CA MET A 18 6.70 1.61 2.87
C MET A 18 8.11 1.94 2.38
N GLU A 19 9.14 1.43 3.06
CA GLU A 19 10.53 1.56 2.64
C GLU A 19 10.74 0.88 1.29
N TYR A 20 10.30 -0.38 1.14
CA TYR A 20 10.39 -1.10 -0.13
C TYR A 20 9.64 -0.40 -1.27
N LEU A 21 8.43 0.12 -1.03
CA LEU A 21 7.69 0.89 -2.04
C LEU A 21 8.50 2.11 -2.50
N THR A 22 9.10 2.82 -1.55
CA THR A 22 9.92 4.00 -1.85
C THR A 22 11.16 3.64 -2.67
N GLU A 23 11.87 2.57 -2.30
CA GLU A 23 13.04 2.06 -3.03
C GLU A 23 12.69 1.65 -4.47
N MET A 24 11.52 1.05 -4.68
CA MET A 24 11.02 0.67 -6.00
C MET A 24 10.55 1.87 -6.84
N GLY A 25 10.53 3.09 -6.27
CA GLY A 25 9.99 4.27 -6.95
C GLY A 25 8.47 4.33 -6.99
N VAL A 26 7.79 3.46 -6.25
CA VAL A 26 6.33 3.50 -6.03
C VAL A 26 6.04 4.52 -4.93
N ASN A 27 4.91 5.21 -5.02
CA ASN A 27 4.49 6.13 -3.97
C ASN A 27 3.91 5.35 -2.78
N PRO A 28 4.40 5.54 -1.54
CA PRO A 28 3.83 4.90 -0.35
C PRO A 28 2.36 5.23 -0.10
N SER A 29 1.79 6.26 -0.74
CA SER A 29 0.34 6.52 -0.70
C SER A 29 -0.51 5.32 -1.16
N LEU A 30 0.05 4.39 -1.95
CA LEU A 30 -0.57 3.10 -2.29
C LEU A 30 -1.08 2.35 -1.05
N MET A 31 -0.38 2.47 0.07
CA MET A 31 -0.74 1.80 1.32
C MET A 31 -2.14 2.20 1.81
N ILE A 32 -2.63 3.41 1.50
CA ILE A 32 -3.97 3.87 1.89
C ILE A 32 -5.05 2.92 1.35
N TYR A 33 -4.91 2.46 0.11
CA TYR A 33 -5.86 1.51 -0.50
C TYR A 33 -5.74 0.14 0.17
N SER A 34 -4.52 -0.33 0.41
CA SER A 34 -4.28 -1.62 1.08
C SER A 34 -4.86 -1.66 2.52
N LEU A 35 -4.71 -0.57 3.26
CA LEU A 35 -5.11 -0.48 4.67
C LEU A 35 -6.62 -0.25 4.84
N LYS A 36 -7.29 0.32 3.84
CA LYS A 36 -8.74 0.55 3.86
C LYS A 36 -9.54 -0.62 3.27
N THR A 37 -8.88 -1.53 2.56
CA THR A 37 -9.52 -2.72 1.98
C THR A 37 -9.54 -3.83 3.02
N THR A 38 -10.72 -4.35 3.37
CA THR A 38 -10.80 -5.45 4.33
C THR A 38 -10.30 -6.76 3.69
N PRO A 39 -9.89 -7.76 4.50
CA PRO A 39 -9.37 -9.03 3.97
C PRO A 39 -10.33 -9.79 3.04
N GLU A 40 -11.63 -9.55 3.14
CA GLU A 40 -12.67 -10.19 2.33
C GLU A 40 -12.91 -9.48 0.99
N GLN A 41 -12.17 -8.40 0.72
CA GLN A 41 -12.35 -7.55 -0.46
C GLN A 41 -11.08 -7.50 -1.30
N ILE A 42 -11.27 -7.22 -2.59
CA ILE A 42 -10.20 -6.87 -3.51
C ILE A 42 -10.49 -5.48 -4.02
N TYR A 43 -9.52 -4.58 -3.89
CA TYR A 43 -9.57 -3.25 -4.46
C TYR A 43 -8.75 -3.19 -5.74
N ALA A 44 -9.39 -2.87 -6.85
CA ALA A 44 -8.74 -2.61 -8.12
C ALA A 44 -8.57 -1.09 -8.28
N LEU A 45 -7.33 -0.65 -8.45
CA LEU A 45 -7.00 0.77 -8.65
C LEU A 45 -7.60 1.26 -9.98
N ILE A 46 -8.11 2.48 -9.96
CA ILE A 46 -8.49 3.19 -11.20
C ILE A 46 -7.26 3.88 -11.82
N GLU A 47 -7.40 4.37 -13.05
CA GLU A 47 -6.29 4.99 -13.82
C GLU A 47 -5.60 6.15 -13.08
N GLU A 48 -6.40 7.02 -12.45
CA GLU A 48 -5.90 8.12 -11.63
C GLU A 48 -5.02 7.58 -10.49
N GLU A 49 -5.48 6.56 -9.77
CA GLU A 49 -4.77 6.00 -8.63
C GLU A 49 -3.51 5.25 -9.05
N LEU A 50 -3.55 4.55 -10.19
CA LEU A 50 -2.38 3.87 -10.77
C LEU A 50 -1.24 4.87 -11.09
N THR A 51 -1.59 6.05 -11.62
CA THR A 51 -0.61 7.09 -11.94
C THR A 51 -0.16 7.87 -10.71
N GLU A 52 -1.06 8.25 -9.80
CA GLU A 52 -0.74 8.93 -8.53
C GLU A 52 0.15 8.09 -7.62
N THR A 53 -0.10 6.78 -7.58
CA THR A 53 0.72 5.85 -6.81
C THR A 53 2.02 5.48 -7.51
N ARG A 54 2.24 5.94 -8.75
CA ARG A 54 3.39 5.60 -9.61
C ARG A 54 3.53 4.10 -9.86
N ILE A 55 2.41 3.37 -9.89
CA ILE A 55 2.37 1.99 -10.39
C ILE A 55 2.47 1.99 -11.93
N THR A 56 1.94 3.01 -12.57
CA THR A 56 2.08 3.28 -14.00
C THR A 56 2.60 4.68 -14.24
N THR A 57 3.31 4.89 -15.33
CA THR A 57 3.77 6.23 -15.75
C THR A 57 2.74 6.95 -16.61
N GLU A 58 1.94 6.21 -17.37
CA GLU A 58 0.92 6.72 -18.29
C GLU A 58 -0.09 5.59 -18.54
N VAL A 59 -1.35 5.95 -18.79
CA VAL A 59 -2.39 5.02 -19.27
C VAL A 59 -2.68 5.40 -20.72
N ILE A 60 -2.68 4.40 -21.60
CA ILE A 60 -2.93 4.55 -23.04
C ILE A 60 -4.19 3.79 -23.43
N ASP A 61 -4.94 4.37 -24.38
CA ASP A 61 -6.16 3.80 -24.98
C ASP A 61 -5.84 2.69 -26.01
#